data_AF-A0A946AIS5-F1
#
_entry.id   AF-A0A946AIS5-F1
#
_cell.length_a   1.000
_cell.length_b   1.000
_cell.length_c   1.000
_cell.angle_alpha   90.00
_cell.angle_beta   90.00
_cell.angle_gamma   90.00
#
_symmetry.space_group_name_H-M   'P 1'
#
loop_
_entity.id
_entity.type
_entity.pdbx_description
1 polymer ?
#
loop_
_entity_poly.entity_id
_entity_poly.type
_entity_poly.pdbx_seq_one_letter_code
_entity_poly.pdbx_strand_id
1 'polypeptide(L)'
;MKVPLSIFVVILLFTLGWQASRSAPFFDEQEALEITIEAPIREPIKWRMRNPVVDAVVRYDDASGSERALRAQLTSRGNSRLEACDFPPLRLILNKEDTVGIVFAVKIG
;
A
#
# COMPACT_ATOMS: atom_id res chain seq x y z
N MET A 1 -45.69 -18.36 -20.71
CA MET A 1 -45.73 -17.71 -19.38
C MET A 1 -45.00 -16.37 -19.50
N LYS A 2 -45.68 -15.24 -19.24
CA LYS A 2 -45.07 -13.89 -19.32
C LYS A 2 -44.53 -13.53 -17.93
N VAL A 3 -43.21 -13.45 -17.77
CA VAL A 3 -42.60 -12.98 -16.53
C VAL A 3 -42.88 -11.49 -16.43
N PRO A 4 -43.50 -10.99 -15.34
CA PRO A 4 -43.80 -9.57 -15.19
C PRO A 4 -42.50 -8.76 -15.05
N LEU A 5 -42.46 -7.59 -15.69
CA LEU A 5 -41.31 -6.69 -15.73
C LEU A 5 -40.77 -6.33 -14.34
N SER A 6 -41.65 -6.27 -13.33
CA SER A 6 -41.30 -6.06 -11.93
C SER A 6 -40.39 -7.14 -11.34
N ILE A 7 -40.58 -8.41 -11.72
CA ILE A 7 -39.71 -9.51 -11.29
C ILE A 7 -38.32 -9.37 -11.93
N PHE A 8 -38.26 -8.93 -13.19
CA PHE A 8 -36.99 -8.71 -13.88
C PHE A 8 -36.18 -7.57 -13.24
N VAL A 9 -36.85 -6.47 -12.84
CA VAL A 9 -36.22 -5.34 -12.14
C VAL A 9 -35.70 -5.74 -10.76
N VAL A 10 -36.47 -6.52 -9.99
CA VAL A 10 -36.03 -7.00 -8.67
C VAL A 10 -34.81 -7.92 -8.80
N ILE A 11 -34.79 -8.83 -9.78
CA ILE A 11 -33.64 -9.71 -10.01
C ILE A 11 -32.41 -8.90 -10.45
N LEU A 12 -32.57 -7.89 -11.30
CA LEU A 12 -31.48 -7.02 -11.75
C LEU A 12 -30.87 -6.21 -10.59
N LEU A 13 -31.70 -5.68 -9.68
CA LEU A 13 -31.24 -4.97 -8.50
C LEU A 13 -30.52 -5.90 -7.51
N PHE A 14 -31.00 -7.14 -7.37
CA PHE A 14 -30.40 -8.13 -6.47
C PHE A 14 -29.03 -8.62 -6.95
N THR A 15 -28.82 -8.76 -8.26
CA THR A 15 -27.53 -9.19 -8.83
C THR A 15 -26.48 -8.08 -8.80
N LEU A 16 -26.88 -6.81 -8.92
CA LEU A 16 -25.96 -5.66 -8.78
C LEU A 16 -25.45 -5.50 -7.33
N GLY A 17 -26.29 -5.74 -6.32
CA GLY A 17 -25.90 -5.64 -4.91
C GLY A 17 -24.91 -6.71 -4.43
N TRP A 18 -24.92 -7.91 -5.05
CA TRP A 18 -24.08 -9.03 -4.61
C TRP A 18 -22.60 -8.87 -5.02
N GLN A 19 -22.32 -8.20 -6.13
CA GLN A 19 -20.96 -8.07 -6.66
C GLN A 19 -20.09 -7.07 -5.89
N ALA A 20 -20.66 -6.30 -4.94
CA ALA A 20 -19.96 -5.23 -4.23
C ALA A 20 -19.14 -5.70 -3.02
N SER A 21 -19.31 -6.94 -2.54
CA SER A 21 -18.67 -7.40 -1.30
C SER A 21 -17.83 -8.65 -1.51
N ARG A 22 -16.75 -8.57 -2.31
CA ARG A 22 -15.58 -9.42 -2.06
C ARG A 22 -14.68 -8.68 -1.09
N SER A 23 -14.88 -8.90 0.21
CA SER A 23 -13.92 -8.41 1.21
C SER A 23 -12.58 -9.10 0.96
N ALA A 24 -11.55 -8.34 0.62
CA ALA A 24 -10.18 -8.83 0.69
C ALA A 24 -9.87 -9.01 2.20
N PRO A 25 -9.56 -10.22 2.68
CA PRO A 25 -9.43 -10.49 4.11
C PRO A 25 -8.28 -9.73 4.79
N PHE A 26 -7.45 -9.01 4.03
CA PHE A 26 -6.24 -8.34 4.50
C PHE A 26 -6.33 -6.81 4.50
N PHE A 27 -7.43 -6.22 4.02
CA PHE A 27 -7.56 -4.76 3.93
C PHE A 27 -8.93 -4.29 4.42
N ASP A 28 -8.94 -3.21 5.19
CA ASP A 28 -10.19 -2.56 5.64
C ASP A 28 -10.85 -1.80 4.47
N GLU A 29 -10.04 -1.28 3.55
CA GLU A 29 -10.45 -0.46 2.41
C GLU A 29 -9.78 -0.97 1.13
N GLN A 30 -10.46 -0.81 -0.01
CA GLN A 30 -9.98 -1.26 -1.33
C GLN A 30 -9.44 -0.10 -2.18
N GLU A 31 -9.46 1.13 -1.66
CA GLU A 31 -8.96 2.31 -2.34
C GLU A 31 -7.43 2.35 -2.28
N ALA A 32 -6.82 2.91 -3.33
CA ALA A 32 -5.38 3.02 -3.40
C ALA A 32 -4.89 4.12 -2.44
N LEU A 33 -3.99 3.77 -1.54
CA LEU A 33 -3.29 4.75 -0.70
C LEU A 33 -2.14 5.38 -1.51
N GLU A 34 -2.26 6.66 -1.86
CA GLU A 34 -1.17 7.42 -2.45
C GLU A 34 -0.16 7.83 -1.37
N ILE A 35 1.12 7.55 -1.61
CA ILE A 35 2.21 7.88 -0.69
C ILE A 35 3.35 8.56 -1.43
N THR A 36 4.00 9.51 -0.76
CA THR A 36 5.26 10.12 -1.21
C THR A 36 6.39 9.69 -0.30
N ILE A 37 7.50 9.24 -0.88
CA ILE A 37 8.72 8.87 -0.15
C ILE A 37 9.82 9.88 -0.50
N GLU A 38 10.26 10.64 0.49
CA GLU A 38 11.36 11.59 0.38
C GLU A 38 12.63 10.99 0.97
N ALA A 39 13.67 10.78 0.15
CA ALA A 39 14.94 10.20 0.57
C ALA A 39 16.08 10.57 -0.39
N PRO A 40 17.36 10.50 0.04
CA PRO A 40 18.52 10.62 -0.86
C PRO A 40 18.70 9.34 -1.70
N ILE A 41 17.73 9.01 -2.56
CA ILE A 41 17.56 7.71 -3.24
C ILE A 41 18.76 7.27 -4.09
N ARG A 42 19.58 8.23 -4.54
CA ARG A 42 20.78 7.96 -5.34
C ARG A 42 21.79 7.09 -4.60
N GLU A 43 21.87 7.21 -3.28
CA GLU A 43 22.85 6.46 -2.48
C GLU A 43 22.52 4.96 -2.40
N PRO A 44 21.30 4.54 -2.00
CA PRO A 44 20.89 3.13 -2.05
C PRO A 44 21.00 2.50 -3.44
N ILE A 45 20.80 3.27 -4.51
CA ILE A 45 20.93 2.77 -5.88
C ILE A 45 22.40 2.61 -6.29
N LYS A 46 23.21 3.65 -6.07
CA LYS A 46 24.63 3.68 -6.48
C LYS A 46 25.45 2.63 -5.73
N TRP A 47 25.20 2.47 -4.43
CA TRP A 47 25.96 1.58 -3.56
C TRP A 47 25.16 0.35 -3.15
N ARG A 48 24.24 -0.08 -4.02
CA ARG A 48 23.28 -1.18 -3.76
C ARG A 48 23.91 -2.46 -3.21
N MET A 49 25.12 -2.83 -3.64
CA MET A 49 25.82 -4.01 -3.10
C MET A 49 26.25 -3.90 -1.63
N ARG A 50 26.43 -2.67 -1.14
CA ARG A 50 26.78 -2.40 0.26
C ARG A 50 25.56 -2.23 1.16
N ASN A 51 24.34 -2.21 0.58
CA ASN A 51 23.08 -1.97 1.29
C ASN A 51 23.15 -0.78 2.27
N PRO A 52 23.54 0.43 1.81
CA PRO A 52 23.50 1.59 2.68
C PRO A 52 22.06 1.81 3.14
N VAL A 53 21.91 2.24 4.39
CA VAL A 53 20.63 2.62 4.98
C VAL A 53 20.62 4.14 5.05
N VAL A 54 19.60 4.76 4.46
CA VAL A 54 19.44 6.22 4.47
C VAL A 54 18.13 6.59 5.15
N ASP A 55 18.10 7.75 5.80
CA ASP A 55 16.88 8.30 6.37
C ASP A 55 15.89 8.69 5.26
N ALA A 56 14.61 8.49 5.54
CA ALA A 56 13.51 8.79 4.63
C ALA A 56 12.31 9.34 5.40
N VAL A 57 11.45 10.07 4.70
CA VAL A 57 10.14 10.51 5.19
C VAL A 57 9.06 9.95 4.26
N VAL A 58 8.02 9.35 4.86
CA VAL A 58 6.84 8.87 4.14
C VAL A 58 5.69 9.83 4.42
N ARG A 59 5.05 10.35 3.38
CA ARG A 59 3.92 11.27 3.46
C ARG A 59 2.70 10.68 2.80
N TYR A 60 1.54 10.84 3.41
CA TYR A 60 0.26 10.35 2.88
C TYR A 60 -0.90 11.07 3.59
N ASP A 61 -2.06 11.11 2.95
CA ASP A 61 -3.29 11.58 3.59
C ASP A 61 -3.99 10.42 4.27
N ASP A 62 -4.35 10.59 5.55
CA ASP A 62 -5.14 9.60 6.27
C ASP A 62 -6.63 9.64 5.88
N ALA A 63 -7.42 8.71 6.41
CA ALA A 63 -8.86 8.64 6.13
C ALA A 63 -9.66 9.90 6.56
N SER A 64 -9.07 10.77 7.40
CA SER A 64 -9.67 12.07 7.76
C SER A 64 -9.33 13.19 6.77
N GLY A 65 -8.49 12.91 5.76
CA GLY A 65 -7.92 13.90 4.86
C GLY A 65 -6.79 14.72 5.48
N SER A 66 -6.22 14.27 6.60
CA SER A 66 -5.09 14.95 7.24
C SER A 66 -3.77 14.37 6.73
N GLU A 67 -2.84 15.25 6.32
CA GLU A 67 -1.50 14.82 5.93
C GLU A 67 -0.75 14.25 7.16
N ARG A 68 -0.16 13.07 6.97
CA ARG A 68 0.72 12.40 7.93
C ARG A 68 2.12 12.29 7.37
N ALA A 69 3.11 12.49 8.24
CA ALA A 69 4.52 12.28 7.93
C ALA A 69 5.13 11.28 8.91
N LEU A 70 5.81 10.26 8.38
CA LEU A 70 6.45 9.20 9.16
C LEU A 70 7.94 9.19 8.87
N ARG A 71 8.74 9.10 9.93
CA ARG A 71 10.16 8.77 9.80
C ARG A 71 10.29 7.32 9.36
N ALA A 72 11.14 7.10 8.38
CA ALA A 72 11.44 5.79 7.84
C ALA A 72 12.93 5.71 7.52
N GLN A 73 13.37 4.50 7.17
CA GLN A 73 14.65 4.28 6.54
C GLN A 73 14.46 3.56 5.21
N LEU A 74 15.39 3.78 4.29
CA LEU A 74 15.37 3.21 2.96
C LEU A 74 16.70 2.51 2.67
N THR A 75 16.62 1.32 2.10
CA THR A 75 17.79 0.58 1.62
C THR A 75 17.45 -0.24 0.38
N SER A 76 18.45 -0.75 -0.32
CA SER A 76 18.27 -1.69 -1.43
C SER A 76 17.80 -3.07 -0.93
N ARG A 77 17.08 -3.81 -1.79
CA ARG A 77 16.55 -5.14 -1.48
C ARG A 77 16.84 -6.14 -2.60
N GLY A 78 17.15 -7.36 -2.18
CA GLY A 78 17.40 -8.50 -3.05
C GLY A 78 18.88 -8.83 -3.12
N ASN A 79 19.21 -9.90 -3.86
CA ASN A 79 20.58 -10.32 -4.11
C ASN A 79 20.88 -10.19 -5.61
N SER A 80 20.40 -11.13 -6.42
CA SER A 80 20.59 -11.14 -7.89
C SER A 80 20.07 -9.87 -8.59
N ARG A 81 18.98 -9.30 -8.09
CA ARG A 81 18.39 -8.06 -8.66
C ARG A 81 19.26 -6.82 -8.43
N LEU A 82 20.18 -6.85 -7.47
CA LEU A 82 21.16 -5.75 -7.29
C LEU A 82 22.20 -5.75 -8.42
N GLU A 83 22.46 -6.91 -9.04
CA GLU A 83 23.38 -7.04 -10.16
C GLU A 83 22.68 -6.73 -11.48
N ALA A 84 21.43 -7.19 -11.63
CA ALA A 84 20.71 -7.15 -12.90
C ALA A 84 19.91 -5.86 -13.16
N CYS A 85 19.51 -5.12 -12.13
CA CYS A 85 18.62 -3.96 -12.27
C CYS A 85 19.37 -2.63 -12.07
N ASP A 86 19.14 -1.67 -12.97
CA ASP A 86 19.62 -0.30 -12.79
C ASP A 86 18.92 0.39 -11.61
N PHE A 87 17.62 0.10 -11.44
CA PHE A 87 16.83 0.50 -10.30
C PHE A 87 16.51 -0.75 -9.45
N PRO A 88 17.29 -1.03 -8.39
CA PRO A 88 17.03 -2.20 -7.56
C PRO A 88 15.72 -2.05 -6.81
N PRO A 89 15.07 -3.18 -6.43
CA PRO A 89 13.99 -3.13 -5.45
C PRO A 89 14.46 -2.42 -4.18
N LEU A 90 13.57 -1.64 -3.57
CA LEU A 90 13.86 -0.93 -2.33
C LEU A 90 13.12 -1.57 -1.16
N ARG A 91 13.71 -1.45 0.03
CA ARG A 91 13.10 -1.79 1.31
C ARG A 91 12.88 -0.50 2.09
N LEU A 92 11.61 -0.19 2.32
CA LEU A 92 11.19 0.82 3.28
C LEU A 92 11.09 0.17 4.67
N ILE A 93 11.69 0.80 5.66
CA ILE A 93 11.73 0.33 7.05
C ILE A 93 11.01 1.38 7.90
N LEU A 94 9.91 0.98 8.52
CA LEU A 94 9.12 1.83 9.40
C LEU A 94 9.41 1.43 10.86
N ASN A 95 9.57 2.40 11.75
CA ASN A 95 9.69 2.12 13.18
C ASN A 95 8.34 1.69 13.73
N LYS A 96 8.28 0.57 14.44
CA LYS A 96 7.02 0.00 14.93
C LYS A 96 6.30 0.94 15.89
N GLU A 97 7.05 1.69 16.67
CA GLU A 97 6.56 2.67 17.63
C GLU A 97 5.87 3.85 16.93
N ASP A 98 6.41 4.26 15.78
CA ASP A 98 5.86 5.33 14.93
C ASP A 98 4.64 4.84 14.11
N THR A 99 4.39 3.53 14.02
CA THR A 99 3.25 2.96 13.28
C THR A 99 2.03 2.59 14.14
N VAL A 100 2.08 2.83 15.45
CA VAL A 100 0.94 2.54 16.33
C VAL A 100 -0.24 3.46 16.00
N GLY A 101 -1.41 2.87 15.74
CA GLY A 101 -2.66 3.62 15.51
C GLY A 101 -2.80 4.25 14.13
N ILE A 102 -1.94 3.90 13.17
CA ILE A 102 -2.02 4.36 11.78
C ILE A 102 -2.15 3.20 10.80
N VAL A 103 -2.34 3.53 9.51
CA VAL A 103 -2.58 2.56 8.42
C VAL A 103 -1.45 1.54 8.21
N PHE A 104 -0.24 1.82 8.69
CA PHE A 104 0.92 0.91 8.63
C PHE A 104 1.13 0.09 9.91
N ALA A 105 0.20 0.15 10.87
CA ALA A 105 0.27 -0.67 12.08
C ALA A 105 0.26 -2.16 11.71
N VAL A 106 1.10 -2.94 12.37
CA VAL A 106 1.09 -4.40 12.22
C VAL A 106 -0.22 -4.93 12.83
N LYS A 107 -1.15 -5.38 11.99
CA LYS A 107 -2.28 -6.20 12.44
C LYS A 107 -1.77 -7.62 12.65
N ILE A 108 -1.68 -8.04 13.91
CA ILE A 108 -1.45 -9.45 14.27
C ILE A 108 -2.81 -10.13 14.13
N GLY A 109 -2.97 -10.95 13.10
CA GLY A 109 -4.12 -11.83 12.90
C GLY A 109 -4.02 -13.09 13.74
#